data_AF-A0A553P314-F1
#
_entry.id   AF-A0A553P314-F1
#
_cell.length_a   1.000
_cell.length_b   1.000
_cell.length_c   1.000
_cell.angle_alpha   90.00
_cell.angle_beta   90.00
_cell.angle_gamma   90.00
#
_symmetry.space_group_name_H-M   'P 1'
#
loop_
_entity.id
_entity.type
_entity.pdbx_description
1 polymer ?
#
loop_
_entity_poly.entity_id
_entity_poly.type
_entity_poly.pdbx_seq_one_letter_code
_entity_poly.pdbx_strand_id
1 'polypeptide(L)'
;MEEDDEYDDHGDESTQNVMKHVWNLIAHNAHLAVFIVFVMETERDPAALFFYLLTDPVHYHKNLKDMQKWAYEIHSTFLLPDAPLRVPNITAQIVNEINSALEERFDQDEEHKKLFVKARFVAKNAVRLQLNDFKAERSAGLSRFSGPSESDLKTCVDNVAKEIQVINDHLIPVIDTLSHDLENCTNRTLAIASCLATIMSKIFNAKSSRNASFLDRCPMFLSDKKSKLFGKNVKKIPLMGHNFELKQFTHPTLCNFSKGTIWGIGPQGYACQNCDFNVLKRFVNRVEEPCMEKSRKVTKTTQLSKLASDLGLPLMRTAAPLPGRESLRIFSTNPDELDIGKCNLSLYHS
;
A
#
# COMPACT_ATOMS: atom_id res chain seq x y z
N MET A 1 -14.77 -28.19 1.98
CA MET A 1 -15.35 -28.88 0.82
C MET A 1 -16.05 -27.82 0.00
N GLU A 2 -15.33 -27.34 -1.00
CA GLU A 2 -15.85 -26.97 -2.31
C GLU A 2 -14.63 -27.21 -3.21
N GLU A 3 -14.71 -28.35 -3.89
CA GLU A 3 -13.80 -28.81 -4.93
C GLU A 3 -13.99 -27.85 -6.11
N ASP A 4 -12.91 -27.21 -6.56
CA ASP A 4 -12.88 -26.62 -7.89
C ASP A 4 -12.11 -27.60 -8.79
N ASP A 5 -12.85 -28.20 -9.71
CA ASP A 5 -12.45 -29.22 -10.66
C ASP A 5 -11.20 -28.82 -11.46
N GLU A 6 -10.08 -29.43 -11.12
CA GLU A 6 -8.91 -29.54 -12.00
C GLU A 6 -9.19 -30.68 -13.00
N TYR A 7 -9.87 -30.34 -14.10
CA TYR A 7 -9.97 -31.27 -15.22
C TYR A 7 -8.58 -31.44 -15.85
N ASP A 8 -8.02 -32.61 -15.57
CA ASP A 8 -6.89 -33.24 -16.22
C ASP A 8 -7.15 -33.36 -17.74
N ASP A 9 -6.41 -32.56 -18.53
CA ASP A 9 -6.35 -32.67 -19.99
C ASP A 9 -5.04 -33.38 -20.36
N HIS A 10 -5.07 -34.71 -20.28
CA HIS A 10 -4.09 -35.57 -20.93
C HIS A 10 -4.28 -35.51 -22.44
N GLY A 11 -3.59 -34.57 -23.10
CA GLY A 11 -3.67 -34.38 -24.54
C GLY A 11 -2.57 -33.48 -25.13
N ASP A 12 -1.44 -34.10 -25.45
CA ASP A 12 -0.31 -33.64 -26.29
C ASP A 12 0.83 -32.84 -25.62
N GLU A 13 2.00 -33.47 -25.72
CA GLU A 13 3.23 -33.25 -24.98
C GLU A 13 4.24 -32.59 -25.94
N SER A 14 4.11 -31.28 -26.17
CA SER A 14 5.21 -30.48 -26.71
C SER A 14 5.13 -29.01 -26.26
N THR A 15 5.83 -28.68 -25.16
CA THR A 15 6.04 -27.29 -24.68
C THR A 15 4.78 -26.42 -24.56
N GLN A 16 4.03 -26.70 -23.50
CA GLN A 16 2.94 -25.90 -22.93
C GLN A 16 3.15 -24.38 -23.14
N ASN A 17 2.19 -23.74 -23.81
CA ASN A 17 2.17 -22.29 -24.03
C ASN A 17 2.28 -21.55 -22.68
N VAL A 18 3.44 -20.94 -22.39
CA VAL A 18 3.75 -20.24 -21.12
C VAL A 18 2.72 -19.15 -20.82
N MET A 19 2.16 -18.55 -21.86
CA MET A 19 1.14 -17.52 -21.73
C MET A 19 -0.26 -18.09 -21.45
N LYS A 20 -0.51 -19.40 -21.54
CA LYS A 20 -1.87 -20.01 -21.44
C LYS A 20 -2.58 -19.61 -20.14
N HIS A 21 -1.89 -19.72 -19.00
CA HIS A 21 -2.46 -19.47 -17.67
C HIS A 21 -1.62 -18.47 -16.88
N VAL A 22 -2.28 -17.71 -15.99
CA VAL A 22 -1.60 -16.76 -15.08
C VAL A 22 -0.52 -17.46 -14.25
N TRP A 23 -0.75 -18.71 -13.82
CA TRP A 23 0.24 -19.47 -13.07
C TRP A 23 1.51 -19.77 -13.89
N ASN A 24 1.35 -20.17 -15.16
CA ASN A 24 2.49 -20.37 -16.07
C ASN A 24 3.25 -19.06 -16.29
N LEU A 25 2.55 -17.93 -16.45
CA LEU A 25 3.17 -16.63 -16.63
C LEU A 25 4.05 -16.23 -15.44
N ILE A 26 3.53 -16.36 -14.21
CA ILE A 26 4.29 -15.99 -13.01
C ILE A 26 5.46 -16.94 -12.72
N ALA A 27 5.45 -18.15 -13.28
CA ALA A 27 6.55 -19.10 -13.16
C ALA A 27 7.74 -18.76 -14.08
N HIS A 28 7.57 -17.86 -15.07
CA HIS A 28 8.61 -17.52 -16.05
C HIS A 28 8.90 -16.01 -16.05
N ASN A 29 9.99 -15.60 -15.40
CA ASN A 29 10.22 -14.18 -15.09
C ASN A 29 10.41 -13.31 -16.34
N ALA A 30 11.08 -13.82 -17.38
CA ALA A 30 11.22 -13.08 -18.64
C ALA A 30 9.87 -12.74 -19.28
N HIS A 31 8.95 -13.70 -19.31
CA HIS A 31 7.59 -13.54 -19.82
C HIS A 31 6.78 -12.57 -18.94
N LEU A 32 6.92 -12.69 -17.61
CA LEU A 32 6.27 -11.80 -16.67
C LEU A 32 6.78 -10.35 -16.79
N ALA A 33 8.08 -10.12 -16.98
CA ALA A 33 8.65 -8.78 -17.14
C ALA A 33 8.09 -8.08 -18.40
N VAL A 34 8.03 -8.79 -19.52
CA VAL A 34 7.43 -8.34 -20.77
C VAL A 34 5.94 -7.99 -20.56
N PHE A 35 5.20 -8.85 -19.84
CA PHE A 35 3.80 -8.59 -19.52
C PHE A 35 3.60 -7.39 -18.58
N ILE A 36 4.47 -7.19 -17.59
CA ILE A 36 4.44 -6.01 -16.72
C ILE A 36 4.60 -4.74 -17.55
N VAL A 37 5.59 -4.68 -18.45
CA VAL A 37 5.80 -3.51 -19.31
C VAL A 37 4.57 -3.27 -20.19
N PHE A 38 4.02 -4.32 -20.81
CA PHE A 38 2.78 -4.20 -21.57
C PHE A 38 1.64 -3.55 -20.77
N VAL A 39 1.39 -4.03 -19.55
CA VAL A 39 0.33 -3.46 -18.69
C VAL A 39 0.62 -2.00 -18.35
N MET A 40 1.88 -1.64 -18.15
CA MET A 40 2.27 -0.27 -17.81
C MET A 40 2.23 0.71 -18.99
N GLU A 41 2.59 0.27 -20.19
CA GLU A 41 2.68 1.13 -21.38
C GLU A 41 1.35 1.31 -22.11
N THR A 42 0.41 0.36 -21.98
CA THR A 42 -0.88 0.39 -22.69
C THR A 42 -1.99 1.14 -21.94
N GLU A 43 -1.64 2.06 -21.04
CA GLU A 43 -2.59 2.81 -20.17
C GLU A 43 -3.49 1.91 -19.28
N ARG A 44 -3.15 0.63 -19.14
CA ARG A 44 -3.88 -0.30 -18.27
C ARG A 44 -3.48 -0.08 -16.81
N ASP A 45 -4.38 -0.41 -15.89
CA ASP A 45 -4.08 -0.31 -14.47
C ASP A 45 -3.24 -1.51 -13.97
N PRO A 46 -1.99 -1.31 -13.51
CA PRO A 46 -1.16 -2.40 -12.99
C PRO A 46 -1.57 -2.86 -11.58
N ALA A 47 -2.52 -2.19 -10.92
CA ALA A 47 -2.90 -2.47 -9.53
C ALA A 47 -3.20 -3.95 -9.27
N ALA A 48 -4.05 -4.59 -10.10
CA ALA A 48 -4.42 -5.98 -9.93
C ALA A 48 -3.22 -6.94 -10.11
N LEU A 49 -2.38 -6.68 -11.12
CA LEU A 49 -1.18 -7.47 -11.37
C LEU A 49 -0.19 -7.37 -10.22
N PHE A 50 0.14 -6.16 -9.78
CA PHE A 50 1.08 -5.95 -8.69
C PHE A 50 0.56 -6.50 -7.37
N PHE A 51 -0.72 -6.29 -7.06
CA PHE A 51 -1.34 -6.90 -5.89
C PHE A 51 -1.24 -8.43 -5.93
N TYR A 52 -1.57 -9.04 -7.08
CA TYR A 52 -1.51 -10.49 -7.25
C TYR A 52 -0.08 -11.05 -7.11
N LEU A 53 0.93 -10.35 -7.63
CA LEU A 53 2.34 -10.76 -7.47
C LEU A 53 2.83 -10.62 -6.03
N LEU A 54 2.55 -9.47 -5.40
CA LEU A 54 3.07 -9.16 -4.06
C LEU A 54 2.39 -9.96 -2.94
N THR A 55 1.19 -10.47 -3.19
CA THR A 55 0.44 -11.20 -2.15
C THR A 55 0.62 -12.70 -2.22
N ASP A 56 1.60 -13.20 -3.00
CA ASP A 56 1.79 -14.63 -3.17
C ASP A 56 2.22 -15.26 -1.83
N PRO A 57 1.49 -16.27 -1.34
CA PRO A 57 1.82 -16.92 -0.08
C PRO A 57 3.25 -17.47 -0.01
N VAL A 58 3.88 -17.79 -1.16
CA VAL A 58 5.29 -18.20 -1.22
C VAL A 58 6.26 -17.12 -0.74
N HIS A 59 5.81 -15.89 -0.57
CA HIS A 59 6.64 -14.81 -0.04
C HIS A 59 6.46 -14.58 1.47
N TYR A 60 5.56 -15.31 2.14
CA TYR A 60 5.20 -15.11 3.55
C TYR A 60 5.99 -15.99 4.53
N HIS A 61 7.18 -16.46 4.16
CA HIS A 61 7.99 -17.37 4.97
C HIS A 61 8.74 -16.71 6.15
N LYS A 62 8.32 -15.52 6.62
CA LYS A 62 9.02 -14.76 7.67
C LYS A 62 8.10 -14.42 8.83
N ASN A 63 8.73 -14.34 10.01
CA ASN A 63 8.26 -13.75 11.28
C ASN A 63 6.87 -13.05 11.26
N LEU A 64 5.93 -13.56 12.06
CA LEU A 64 4.57 -13.04 12.24
C LEU A 64 4.47 -11.52 12.50
N LYS A 65 5.43 -10.95 13.25
CA LYS A 65 5.41 -9.51 13.55
C LYS A 65 5.62 -8.64 12.31
N ASP A 66 6.44 -9.10 11.38
CA ASP A 66 6.71 -8.41 10.12
C ASP A 66 5.53 -8.61 9.15
N MET A 67 4.84 -9.75 9.25
CA MET A 67 3.62 -10.01 8.48
C MET A 67 2.50 -9.02 8.78
N GLN A 68 2.25 -8.67 10.05
CA GLN A 68 1.22 -7.65 10.39
C GLN A 68 1.49 -6.32 9.68
N LYS A 69 2.76 -5.90 9.72
CA LYS A 69 3.21 -4.68 9.07
C LYS A 69 3.02 -4.79 7.56
N TRP A 70 3.57 -5.81 6.91
CA TRP A 70 3.48 -5.96 5.45
C TRP A 70 2.04 -6.12 4.96
N ALA A 71 1.21 -6.82 5.71
CA ALA A 71 -0.21 -6.96 5.41
C ALA A 71 -0.90 -5.60 5.38
N TYR A 72 -0.63 -4.73 6.35
CA TYR A 72 -1.17 -3.37 6.30
C TYR A 72 -0.57 -2.51 5.17
N GLU A 73 0.73 -2.62 4.91
CA GLU A 73 1.38 -1.91 3.80
C GLU A 73 0.72 -2.26 2.46
N ILE A 74 0.47 -3.56 2.22
CA ILE A 74 -0.26 -4.05 1.04
C ILE A 74 -1.72 -3.57 1.07
N HIS A 75 -2.43 -3.79 2.18
CA HIS A 75 -3.85 -3.45 2.29
C HIS A 75 -4.11 -1.96 2.03
N SER A 76 -3.31 -1.09 2.66
CA SER A 76 -3.43 0.37 2.49
C SER A 76 -3.00 0.87 1.11
N THR A 77 -2.18 0.11 0.38
CA THR A 77 -1.73 0.46 -0.97
C THR A 77 -2.73 0.02 -2.05
N PHE A 78 -3.48 -1.06 -1.81
CA PHE A 78 -4.25 -1.74 -2.86
C PHE A 78 -5.75 -1.91 -2.60
N LEU A 79 -6.20 -1.96 -1.34
CA LEU A 79 -7.53 -2.46 -1.03
C LEU A 79 -8.43 -1.42 -0.37
N LEU A 80 -7.84 -0.43 0.32
CA LEU A 80 -8.61 0.67 0.88
C LEU A 80 -9.30 1.51 -0.22
N PRO A 81 -10.42 2.18 0.09
CA PRO A 81 -11.15 3.00 -0.88
C PRO A 81 -10.30 4.12 -1.51
N ASP A 82 -9.40 4.73 -0.73
CA ASP A 82 -8.51 5.82 -1.13
C ASP A 82 -7.08 5.33 -1.46
N ALA A 83 -6.93 4.03 -1.67
CA ALA A 83 -5.65 3.41 -1.96
C ALA A 83 -5.05 3.92 -3.30
N PRO A 84 -3.76 4.25 -3.35
CA PRO A 84 -3.13 4.82 -4.54
C PRO A 84 -3.06 3.85 -5.74
N LEU A 85 -3.05 2.54 -5.47
CA LEU A 85 -3.13 1.47 -6.46
C LEU A 85 -4.33 0.56 -6.17
N ARG A 86 -5.52 1.16 -6.06
CA ARG A 86 -6.74 0.40 -5.74
C ARG A 86 -7.03 -0.69 -6.78
N VAL A 87 -7.15 -1.94 -6.33
CA VAL A 87 -7.60 -3.05 -7.17
C VAL A 87 -9.09 -2.87 -7.50
N PRO A 88 -9.49 -2.95 -8.77
CA PRO A 88 -10.90 -2.80 -9.15
C PRO A 88 -11.75 -3.94 -8.60
N ASN A 89 -13.04 -3.68 -8.40
CA ASN A 89 -14.06 -4.67 -7.99
C ASN A 89 -13.84 -5.33 -6.61
N ILE A 90 -12.97 -4.78 -5.77
CA ILE A 90 -12.88 -5.17 -4.36
C ILE A 90 -14.10 -4.63 -3.61
N THR A 91 -14.86 -5.54 -2.99
CA THR A 91 -16.09 -5.19 -2.25
C THR A 91 -15.77 -4.68 -0.84
N ALA A 92 -16.68 -3.87 -0.28
CA ALA A 92 -16.56 -3.39 1.10
C ALA A 92 -16.51 -4.54 2.13
N GLN A 93 -17.18 -5.66 1.84
CA GLN A 93 -17.11 -6.85 2.69
C GLN A 93 -15.67 -7.39 2.78
N ILE A 94 -14.99 -7.57 1.64
CA ILE A 94 -13.59 -8.06 1.63
C ILE A 94 -12.68 -7.09 2.40
N VAL A 95 -12.87 -5.78 2.22
CA VAL A 95 -12.10 -4.76 2.94
C VAL A 95 -12.32 -4.87 4.45
N ASN A 96 -13.57 -4.98 4.89
CA ASN A 96 -13.92 -5.05 6.31
C ASN A 96 -13.40 -6.34 6.97
N GLU A 97 -13.49 -7.48 6.29
CA GLU A 97 -12.92 -8.74 6.78
C GLU A 97 -11.41 -8.63 7.01
N ILE A 98 -10.68 -8.01 6.08
CA ILE A 98 -9.23 -7.79 6.21
C ILE A 98 -8.94 -6.78 7.32
N ASN A 99 -9.74 -5.73 7.48
CA ASN A 99 -9.57 -4.76 8.57
C ASN A 99 -9.71 -5.41 9.94
N SER A 100 -10.76 -6.21 10.14
CA SER A 100 -10.95 -6.95 11.39
C SER A 100 -9.77 -7.89 11.67
N ALA A 101 -9.32 -8.64 10.67
CA ALA A 101 -8.15 -9.50 10.81
C ALA A 101 -6.85 -8.73 11.13
N LEU A 102 -6.71 -7.49 10.64
CA LEU A 102 -5.57 -6.63 10.95
C LEU A 102 -5.60 -6.03 12.37
N GLU A 103 -6.76 -6.03 13.04
CA GLU A 103 -6.90 -5.55 14.42
C GLU A 103 -6.61 -6.66 15.44
N GLU A 104 -6.97 -7.90 15.14
CA GLU A 104 -6.90 -9.03 16.08
C GLU A 104 -5.47 -9.53 16.35
N ARG A 105 -4.47 -9.09 15.57
CA ARG A 105 -3.08 -9.61 15.49
C ARG A 105 -3.02 -11.08 15.05
N PHE A 106 -2.05 -11.39 14.19
CA PHE A 106 -1.81 -12.79 13.80
C PHE A 106 -1.17 -13.57 14.95
N ASP A 107 -1.95 -14.47 15.56
CA ASP A 107 -1.49 -15.37 16.62
C ASP A 107 -1.07 -16.75 16.07
N GLN A 108 -1.41 -17.07 14.82
CA GLN A 108 -1.10 -18.34 14.15
C GLN A 108 -0.36 -18.19 12.82
N ASP A 109 0.55 -19.13 12.54
CA ASP A 109 1.42 -19.17 11.35
C ASP A 109 0.69 -19.40 10.01
N GLU A 110 -0.61 -19.71 9.99
CA GLU A 110 -1.33 -19.99 8.73
C GLU A 110 -2.46 -19.00 8.42
N GLU A 111 -2.91 -18.21 9.40
CA GLU A 111 -4.01 -17.25 9.21
C GLU A 111 -3.63 -16.13 8.24
N HIS A 112 -2.39 -15.62 8.35
CA HIS A 112 -1.89 -14.56 7.49
C HIS A 112 -1.83 -14.96 6.01
N LYS A 113 -1.67 -16.26 5.69
CA LYS A 113 -1.68 -16.75 4.30
C LYS A 113 -3.07 -16.70 3.68
N LYS A 114 -4.12 -16.77 4.51
CA LYS A 114 -5.52 -16.73 4.07
C LYS A 114 -6.05 -15.30 3.94
N LEU A 115 -5.38 -14.33 4.55
CA LEU A 115 -5.81 -12.93 4.64
C LEU A 115 -6.27 -12.34 3.31
N PHE A 116 -5.49 -12.55 2.24
CA PHE A 116 -5.76 -11.94 0.94
C PHE A 116 -6.44 -12.88 -0.06
N VAL A 117 -6.84 -14.10 0.31
CA VAL A 117 -7.34 -15.10 -0.65
C VAL A 117 -8.52 -14.58 -1.48
N LYS A 118 -9.52 -13.99 -0.83
CA LYS A 118 -10.70 -13.42 -1.53
C LYS A 118 -10.32 -12.26 -2.45
N ALA A 119 -9.49 -11.34 -1.98
CA ALA A 119 -9.00 -10.22 -2.79
C ALA A 119 -8.11 -10.69 -3.97
N ARG A 120 -7.28 -11.73 -3.76
CA ARG A 120 -6.44 -12.35 -4.79
C ARG A 120 -7.29 -12.99 -5.88
N PHE A 121 -8.41 -13.61 -5.54
CA PHE A 121 -9.32 -14.16 -6.54
C PHE A 121 -9.85 -13.07 -7.48
N VAL A 122 -10.28 -11.93 -6.93
CA VAL A 122 -10.71 -10.77 -7.72
C VAL A 122 -9.58 -10.26 -8.62
N ALA A 123 -8.38 -10.08 -8.05
CA ALA A 123 -7.21 -9.62 -8.80
C ALA A 123 -6.81 -10.62 -9.90
N LYS A 124 -6.84 -11.92 -9.63
CA LYS A 124 -6.53 -12.99 -10.61
C LYS A 124 -7.44 -12.89 -11.83
N ASN A 125 -8.73 -12.61 -11.64
CA ASN A 125 -9.67 -12.45 -12.75
C ASN A 125 -9.34 -11.22 -13.60
N ALA A 126 -8.99 -10.08 -12.98
CA ALA A 126 -8.53 -8.92 -13.72
C ALA A 126 -7.22 -9.20 -14.49
N VAL A 127 -6.26 -9.89 -13.88
CA VAL A 127 -4.99 -10.29 -14.53
C VAL A 127 -5.23 -11.25 -15.70
N ARG A 128 -6.19 -12.18 -15.58
CA ARG A 128 -6.59 -13.07 -16.69
C ARG A 128 -7.09 -12.28 -17.90
N LEU A 129 -7.89 -11.23 -17.69
CA LEU A 129 -8.36 -10.37 -18.77
C LEU A 129 -7.20 -9.61 -19.43
N GLN A 130 -6.33 -9.00 -18.62
CA GLN A 130 -5.12 -8.33 -19.12
C GLN A 130 -4.23 -9.28 -19.95
N LEU A 131 -4.09 -10.53 -19.52
CA LEU A 131 -3.31 -11.55 -20.23
C LEU A 131 -3.97 -11.98 -21.55
N ASN A 132 -5.30 -12.06 -21.61
CA ASN A 132 -6.00 -12.36 -22.85
C ASN A 132 -5.80 -11.24 -23.87
N ASP A 133 -5.87 -9.98 -23.42
CA ASP A 133 -5.67 -8.85 -24.31
C ASP A 133 -4.21 -8.77 -24.81
N PHE A 134 -3.24 -9.04 -23.93
CA PHE A 134 -1.84 -9.15 -24.31
C PHE A 134 -1.61 -10.18 -25.43
N LYS A 135 -2.25 -11.36 -25.33
CA LYS A 135 -2.17 -12.38 -26.38
C LYS A 135 -2.80 -11.89 -27.67
N ALA A 136 -3.98 -11.28 -27.60
CA ALA A 136 -4.70 -10.78 -28.77
C ALA A 136 -3.87 -9.72 -29.51
N GLU A 137 -3.27 -8.78 -28.78
CA GLU A 137 -2.41 -7.73 -29.37
C GLU A 137 -1.14 -8.31 -30.01
N ARG A 138 -0.51 -9.32 -29.38
CA ARG A 138 0.63 -10.04 -29.96
C ARG A 138 0.26 -10.80 -31.24
N SER A 139 -0.89 -11.50 -31.24
CA SER A 139 -1.38 -12.22 -32.41
C SER A 139 -1.76 -11.31 -33.57
N ALA A 140 -2.24 -10.09 -33.28
CA ALA A 140 -2.60 -9.13 -34.30
C ALA A 140 -1.39 -8.42 -34.94
N GLY A 141 -0.18 -8.57 -34.40
CA GLY A 141 1.00 -7.82 -34.84
C GLY A 141 0.89 -6.31 -34.63
N LEU A 142 -0.12 -5.87 -33.86
CA LEU A 142 -0.43 -4.47 -33.57
C LEU A 142 0.37 -3.93 -32.38
N SER A 143 1.43 -4.63 -32.01
CA SER A 143 2.17 -4.35 -30.80
C SER A 143 2.87 -3.00 -30.93
N ARG A 144 2.27 -1.95 -30.36
CA ARG A 144 2.99 -0.72 -29.98
C ARG A 144 4.19 -1.02 -29.08
N PHE A 145 4.17 -2.21 -28.48
CA PHE A 145 5.19 -2.78 -27.62
C PHE A 145 6.22 -3.60 -28.44
N SER A 146 7.46 -3.12 -28.50
CA SER A 146 8.59 -3.80 -29.18
C SER A 146 9.22 -4.88 -28.28
N GLY A 147 8.41 -5.82 -27.79
CA GLY A 147 8.91 -6.92 -26.96
C GLY A 147 9.52 -8.09 -27.76
N PRO A 148 10.32 -8.97 -27.13
CA PRO A 148 10.93 -10.12 -27.76
C PRO A 148 9.89 -11.07 -28.37
N SER A 149 10.33 -11.83 -29.37
CA SER A 149 9.49 -12.89 -29.94
C SER A 149 9.25 -14.01 -28.93
N GLU A 150 8.17 -14.78 -29.10
CA GLU A 150 7.91 -15.95 -28.26
C GLU A 150 9.07 -16.97 -28.32
N SER A 151 9.71 -17.11 -29.49
CA SER A 151 10.90 -17.93 -29.65
C SER A 151 12.06 -17.45 -28.78
N ASP A 152 12.31 -16.14 -28.70
CA ASP A 152 13.40 -15.59 -27.88
C ASP A 152 13.13 -15.84 -26.39
N LEU A 153 11.89 -15.63 -25.94
CA LEU A 153 11.49 -15.82 -24.55
C LEU A 153 11.57 -17.29 -24.14
N LYS A 154 11.24 -18.23 -25.04
CA LYS A 154 11.42 -19.68 -24.79
C LYS A 154 12.89 -20.04 -24.56
N THR A 155 13.84 -19.38 -25.20
CA THR A 155 15.27 -19.64 -24.94
C THR A 155 15.75 -19.16 -23.55
N CYS A 156 14.93 -18.39 -22.83
CA CYS A 156 15.25 -17.89 -21.50
C CYS A 156 14.90 -18.90 -20.39
N VAL A 157 13.99 -19.85 -20.64
CA VAL A 157 13.45 -20.78 -19.63
C VAL A 157 14.58 -21.54 -18.91
N ASP A 158 15.60 -21.97 -19.65
CA ASP A 158 16.74 -22.71 -19.11
C ASP A 158 18.02 -21.85 -19.00
N ASN A 159 17.92 -20.53 -19.16
CA ASN A 159 19.07 -19.63 -19.19
C ASN A 159 18.83 -18.38 -18.34
N VAL A 160 19.21 -18.48 -17.07
CA VAL A 160 19.08 -17.40 -16.07
C VAL A 160 19.77 -16.10 -16.51
N ALA A 161 20.91 -16.17 -17.21
CA ALA A 161 21.61 -14.98 -17.68
C ALA A 161 20.81 -14.24 -18.76
N LYS A 162 20.25 -14.97 -19.73
CA LYS A 162 19.35 -14.41 -20.75
C LYS A 162 18.05 -13.90 -20.15
N GLU A 163 17.48 -14.62 -19.18
CA GLU A 163 16.29 -14.18 -18.45
C GLU A 163 16.54 -12.83 -17.77
N ILE A 164 17.63 -12.70 -17.00
CA ILE A 164 18.00 -11.44 -16.33
C ILE A 164 18.27 -10.33 -17.36
N GLN A 165 18.87 -10.66 -18.50
CA GLN A 165 19.08 -9.70 -19.58
C GLN A 165 17.75 -9.16 -20.11
N VAL A 166 16.80 -10.03 -20.47
CA VAL A 166 15.47 -9.63 -20.95
C VAL A 166 14.74 -8.78 -19.91
N ILE A 167 14.74 -9.20 -18.64
CA ILE A 167 14.13 -8.44 -17.53
C ILE A 167 14.71 -7.03 -17.47
N ASN A 168 16.04 -6.92 -17.48
CA ASN A 168 16.73 -5.63 -17.38
C ASN A 168 16.46 -4.73 -18.59
N ASP A 169 16.51 -5.28 -19.80
CA ASP A 169 16.35 -4.50 -21.03
C ASP A 169 14.94 -3.89 -21.15
N HIS A 170 13.94 -4.50 -20.52
CA HIS A 170 12.56 -4.03 -20.54
C HIS A 170 12.18 -3.16 -19.33
N LEU A 171 12.57 -3.56 -18.12
CA LEU A 171 12.12 -2.87 -16.92
C LEU A 171 13.02 -1.73 -16.48
N ILE A 172 14.31 -1.72 -16.84
CA ILE A 172 15.20 -0.61 -16.48
C ILE A 172 14.74 0.71 -17.12
N PRO A 173 14.37 0.79 -18.41
CA PRO A 173 13.87 2.05 -18.98
C PRO A 173 12.64 2.60 -18.25
N VAL A 174 11.74 1.72 -17.83
CA VAL A 174 10.56 2.08 -17.02
C VAL A 174 10.98 2.59 -15.65
N ILE A 175 11.93 1.91 -14.99
CA ILE A 175 12.49 2.31 -13.70
C ILE A 175 13.18 3.68 -13.79
N ASP A 176 13.99 3.90 -14.82
CA ASP A 176 14.71 5.16 -15.02
C ASP A 176 13.72 6.33 -15.12
N THR A 177 12.66 6.15 -15.90
CA THR A 177 11.57 7.12 -16.04
C THR A 177 10.89 7.41 -14.71
N LEU A 178 10.56 6.38 -13.92
CA LEU A 178 9.93 6.52 -12.61
C LEU A 178 10.86 7.13 -11.55
N SER A 179 12.18 6.93 -11.69
CA SER A 179 13.16 7.28 -10.67
C SER A 179 13.52 8.76 -10.60
N HIS A 180 13.18 9.54 -11.64
CA HIS A 180 13.64 10.92 -11.82
C HIS A 180 13.27 11.84 -10.64
N ASP A 181 12.05 11.72 -10.08
CA ASP A 181 11.60 12.56 -8.95
C ASP A 181 10.69 11.79 -7.98
N LEU A 182 11.22 10.72 -7.37
CA LEU A 182 10.47 9.91 -6.42
C LEU A 182 10.04 10.67 -5.15
N GLU A 183 10.72 11.77 -4.80
CA GLU A 183 10.44 12.52 -3.56
C GLU A 183 9.19 13.38 -3.68
N ASN A 184 8.91 13.93 -4.87
CA ASN A 184 7.76 14.78 -5.12
C ASN A 184 6.70 14.14 -6.03
N CYS A 185 6.90 12.88 -6.43
CA CYS A 185 5.93 12.18 -7.27
C CYS A 185 4.58 11.95 -6.56
N THR A 186 3.57 11.61 -7.36
CA THR A 186 2.25 11.27 -6.84
C THR A 186 2.31 10.01 -5.97
N ASN A 187 1.34 9.86 -5.07
CA ASN A 187 1.19 8.64 -4.25
C ASN A 187 1.12 7.37 -5.13
N ARG A 188 0.43 7.46 -6.28
CA ARG A 188 0.32 6.37 -7.26
C ARG A 188 1.68 6.04 -7.88
N THR A 189 2.43 7.04 -8.33
CA THR A 189 3.78 6.85 -8.89
C THR A 189 4.72 6.19 -7.88
N LEU A 190 4.71 6.65 -6.63
CA LEU A 190 5.52 6.07 -5.56
C LEU A 190 5.13 4.61 -5.29
N ALA A 191 3.82 4.31 -5.23
CA ALA A 191 3.34 2.95 -5.05
C ALA A 191 3.77 2.02 -6.20
N ILE A 192 3.70 2.47 -7.46
CA ILE A 192 4.19 1.73 -8.64
C ILE A 192 5.69 1.47 -8.53
N ALA A 193 6.47 2.51 -8.21
CA ALA A 193 7.92 2.39 -8.04
C ALA A 193 8.26 1.38 -6.93
N SER A 194 7.54 1.41 -5.80
CA SER A 194 7.72 0.46 -4.72
C SER A 194 7.38 -0.97 -5.12
N CYS A 195 6.33 -1.18 -5.92
CA CYS A 195 6.00 -2.49 -6.48
C CYS A 195 7.12 -3.00 -7.38
N LEU A 196 7.58 -2.18 -8.34
CA LEU A 196 8.66 -2.55 -9.25
C LEU A 196 9.96 -2.85 -8.51
N ALA A 197 10.33 -2.04 -7.51
CA ALA A 197 11.50 -2.29 -6.68
C ALA A 197 11.40 -3.64 -5.96
N THR A 198 10.23 -3.96 -5.41
CA THR A 198 9.99 -5.28 -4.80
C THR A 198 10.06 -6.40 -5.83
N ILE A 199 9.39 -6.28 -6.97
CA ILE A 199 9.37 -7.31 -8.03
C ILE A 199 10.80 -7.58 -8.53
N MET A 200 11.56 -6.54 -8.88
CA MET A 200 12.95 -6.67 -9.32
C MET A 200 13.84 -7.35 -8.29
N SER A 201 13.68 -7.01 -7.00
CA SER A 201 14.57 -7.45 -5.93
C SER A 201 14.20 -8.79 -5.31
N LYS A 202 12.90 -9.12 -5.24
CA LYS A 202 12.34 -10.24 -4.47
C LYS A 202 11.75 -11.34 -5.35
N ILE A 203 11.18 -10.99 -6.49
CA ILE A 203 10.56 -11.96 -7.41
C ILE A 203 11.60 -12.37 -8.46
N PHE A 204 12.15 -11.40 -9.19
CA PHE A 204 13.12 -11.66 -10.25
C PHE A 204 14.54 -11.86 -9.76
N ASN A 205 14.87 -11.35 -8.57
CA ASN A 205 16.24 -11.27 -8.06
C ASN A 205 17.24 -10.64 -9.07
N ALA A 206 16.75 -9.73 -9.92
CA ALA A 206 17.46 -9.11 -11.03
C ALA A 206 18.17 -7.81 -10.61
N LYS A 207 19.11 -7.92 -9.68
CA LYS A 207 19.92 -6.79 -9.22
C LYS A 207 21.07 -6.54 -10.18
N SER A 208 21.26 -5.30 -10.58
CA SER A 208 22.36 -4.88 -11.46
C SER A 208 22.91 -3.53 -11.03
N SER A 209 24.09 -3.16 -11.53
CA SER A 209 24.65 -1.82 -11.32
C SER A 209 23.72 -0.71 -11.81
N ARG A 210 22.98 -0.96 -12.89
CA ARG A 210 22.04 -0.02 -13.52
C ARG A 210 20.85 0.33 -12.61
N ASN A 211 20.32 -0.62 -11.84
CA ASN A 211 19.15 -0.39 -10.97
C ASN A 211 19.48 -0.30 -9.47
N ALA A 212 20.75 -0.45 -9.08
CA ALA A 212 21.16 -0.50 -7.68
C ALA A 212 20.75 0.76 -6.89
N SER A 213 20.92 1.95 -7.47
CA SER A 213 20.56 3.23 -6.82
C SER A 213 19.05 3.34 -6.57
N PHE A 214 18.24 2.92 -7.55
CA PHE A 214 16.79 2.87 -7.44
C PHE A 214 16.36 1.90 -6.32
N LEU A 215 16.91 0.68 -6.31
CA LEU A 215 16.57 -0.34 -5.30
C LEU A 215 17.01 0.02 -3.88
N ASP A 216 18.06 0.83 -3.72
CA ASP A 216 18.53 1.32 -2.41
C ASP A 216 17.69 2.51 -1.89
N ARG A 217 17.21 3.36 -2.79
CA ARG A 217 16.37 4.52 -2.44
C ARG A 217 14.92 4.11 -2.22
N CYS A 218 14.34 3.33 -3.12
CA CYS A 218 12.90 3.07 -3.18
C CYS A 218 12.41 2.18 -2.00
N PRO A 219 11.26 2.50 -1.39
CA PRO A 219 10.60 1.60 -0.44
C PRO A 219 10.19 0.28 -1.13
N MET A 220 10.39 -0.84 -0.46
CA MET A 220 10.01 -2.17 -0.96
C MET A 220 9.09 -2.87 0.05
N PHE A 221 8.00 -3.44 -0.44
CA PHE A 221 7.22 -4.44 0.29
C PHE A 221 8.08 -5.68 0.59
N LEU A 222 7.67 -6.47 1.60
CA LEU A 222 8.29 -7.76 1.92
C LEU A 222 9.81 -7.64 2.19
N SER A 223 10.20 -6.49 2.72
CA SER A 223 11.59 -6.10 2.94
C SER A 223 11.78 -5.47 4.31
N ASP A 224 12.85 -5.92 4.98
CA ASP A 224 13.32 -5.34 6.23
C ASP A 224 14.26 -4.14 5.98
N LYS A 225 14.72 -3.98 4.73
CA LYS A 225 15.58 -2.87 4.33
C LYS A 225 14.79 -1.57 4.37
N LYS A 226 15.32 -0.59 5.11
CA LYS A 226 14.79 0.77 5.16
C LYS A 226 15.17 1.51 3.87
N SER A 227 14.19 2.13 3.23
CA SER A 227 14.39 3.03 2.10
C SER A 227 15.20 4.26 2.50
N LYS A 228 16.07 4.73 1.61
CA LYS A 228 16.76 6.03 1.78
C LYS A 228 16.00 7.21 1.16
N LEU A 229 14.86 6.97 0.51
CA LEU A 229 14.09 8.00 -0.21
C LEU A 229 13.75 9.23 0.63
N PHE A 230 13.29 9.04 1.87
CA PHE A 230 12.83 10.14 2.72
C PHE A 230 13.84 10.48 3.83
N GLY A 231 15.06 10.87 3.44
CA GLY A 231 16.07 11.47 4.31
C GLY A 231 16.24 10.81 5.70
N LYS A 232 16.69 11.59 6.69
CA LYS A 232 16.65 11.14 8.09
C LYS A 232 15.25 11.36 8.64
N ASN A 233 14.59 10.26 8.96
CA ASN A 233 13.33 10.24 9.71
C ASN A 233 13.50 10.95 11.06
N VAL A 234 12.97 12.17 11.18
CA VAL A 234 12.92 12.89 12.46
C VAL A 234 11.99 12.12 13.40
N LYS A 235 12.54 11.61 14.50
CA LYS A 235 11.81 10.72 15.40
C LYS A 235 10.68 11.43 16.15
N LYS A 236 10.91 12.65 16.61
CA LYS A 236 9.97 13.42 17.44
C LYS A 236 9.89 14.87 16.96
N ILE A 237 8.68 15.42 16.92
CA ILE A 237 8.39 16.80 16.50
C ILE A 237 7.43 17.42 17.53
N PRO A 238 7.87 18.38 18.36
CA PRO A 238 6.96 19.20 19.15
C PRO A 238 6.34 20.29 18.26
N LEU A 239 5.01 20.37 18.19
CA LEU A 239 4.31 21.39 17.40
C LEU A 239 2.91 21.64 17.97
N MET A 240 2.52 22.91 18.17
CA MET A 240 1.20 23.29 18.71
C MET A 240 0.78 22.52 19.99
N GLY A 241 1.74 22.23 20.86
CA GLY A 241 1.53 21.43 22.07
C GLY A 241 1.43 19.92 21.85
N HIS A 242 1.40 19.44 20.61
CA HIS A 242 1.53 18.02 20.29
C HIS A 242 2.98 17.57 20.47
N ASN A 243 3.16 16.34 20.93
CA ASN A 243 4.44 15.63 20.91
C ASN A 243 4.34 14.51 19.87
N PHE A 244 4.54 14.86 18.60
CA PHE A 244 4.44 13.94 17.47
C PHE A 244 5.62 12.97 17.47
N GLU A 245 5.34 11.67 17.44
CA GLU A 245 6.34 10.63 17.26
C GLU A 245 6.10 9.87 15.96
N LEU A 246 7.18 9.63 15.22
CA LEU A 246 7.12 8.92 13.96
C LEU A 246 6.65 7.48 14.20
N LYS A 247 5.56 7.09 13.53
CA LYS A 247 4.88 5.82 13.77
C LYS A 247 4.79 4.98 12.49
N GLN A 248 5.08 3.69 12.65
CA GLN A 248 4.66 2.66 11.70
C GLN A 248 3.22 2.28 12.03
N PHE A 249 2.31 2.50 11.09
CA PHE A 249 0.93 2.06 11.23
C PHE A 249 0.81 0.61 10.76
N THR A 250 -0.06 -0.17 11.39
CA THR A 250 -0.28 -1.60 11.09
C THR A 250 -1.76 -1.93 10.96
N HIS A 251 -2.62 -0.91 10.90
CA HIS A 251 -4.06 -0.97 10.71
C HIS A 251 -4.51 0.37 10.11
N PRO A 252 -5.66 0.42 9.41
CA PRO A 252 -6.18 1.64 8.81
C PRO A 252 -6.27 2.77 9.83
N THR A 253 -5.57 3.87 9.55
CA THR A 253 -5.53 5.03 10.43
C THR A 253 -5.78 6.29 9.62
N LEU A 254 -6.81 7.05 9.98
CA LEU A 254 -7.12 8.31 9.32
C LEU A 254 -6.13 9.40 9.73
N CYS A 255 -5.72 10.21 8.76
CA CYS A 255 -4.98 11.42 8.99
C CYS A 255 -5.95 12.52 9.45
N ASN A 256 -5.77 13.04 10.66
CA ASN A 256 -6.61 14.11 11.22
C ASN A 256 -6.58 15.39 10.39
N PHE A 257 -5.48 15.66 9.68
CA PHE A 257 -5.36 16.83 8.78
C PHE A 257 -6.09 16.62 7.45
N SER A 258 -5.70 15.61 6.67
CA SER A 258 -6.24 15.40 5.31
C SER A 258 -7.52 14.58 5.23
N LYS A 259 -7.93 13.96 6.35
CA LYS A 259 -9.06 13.02 6.47
C LYS A 259 -8.95 11.73 5.65
N GLY A 260 -7.94 11.58 4.79
CA GLY A 260 -7.61 10.32 4.12
C GLY A 260 -6.83 9.34 5.01
N THR A 261 -6.70 8.11 4.56
CA THR A 261 -5.97 7.05 5.26
C THR A 261 -4.46 7.22 5.12
N ILE A 262 -3.73 6.94 6.19
CA ILE A 262 -2.26 6.90 6.18
C ILE A 262 -1.81 5.59 5.52
N TRP A 263 -1.46 5.65 4.25
CA TRP A 263 -1.02 4.50 3.45
C TRP A 263 0.51 4.42 3.33
N GLY A 264 1.00 3.25 2.91
CA GLY A 264 2.36 3.08 2.36
C GLY A 264 3.32 2.26 3.23
N ILE A 265 4.55 2.12 2.73
CA ILE A 265 5.59 1.25 3.30
C ILE A 265 6.43 1.97 4.36
N GLY A 266 6.64 1.36 5.51
CA GLY A 266 7.43 1.96 6.58
C GLY A 266 6.65 2.99 7.42
N PRO A 267 7.34 3.79 8.25
CA PRO A 267 6.67 4.84 9.02
C PRO A 267 6.24 5.96 8.06
N GLN A 268 4.93 6.18 7.91
CA GLN A 268 4.36 7.13 6.93
C GLN A 268 3.73 8.38 7.55
N GLY A 269 3.64 8.40 8.87
CA GLY A 269 3.08 9.53 9.60
C GLY A 269 3.55 9.59 11.04
N TYR A 270 3.06 10.62 11.71
CA TYR A 270 3.30 10.89 13.10
C TYR A 270 2.03 10.66 13.90
N ALA A 271 2.18 10.18 15.13
CA ALA A 271 1.11 10.10 16.12
C ALA A 271 1.50 10.94 17.34
N CYS A 272 0.58 11.74 17.85
CA CYS A 272 0.80 12.47 19.09
C CYS A 272 0.85 11.49 20.28
N GLN A 273 1.78 11.69 21.20
CA GLN A 273 1.86 10.89 22.43
C GLN A 273 0.84 11.32 23.51
N ASN A 274 0.24 12.51 23.36
CA ASN A 274 -0.62 13.14 24.36
C ASN A 274 -2.12 13.07 23.98
N CYS A 275 -2.44 12.81 22.71
CA CYS A 275 -3.80 12.70 22.18
C CYS A 275 -3.83 11.76 20.96
N ASP A 276 -5.00 11.50 20.39
CA ASP A 276 -5.15 10.56 19.25
C ASP A 276 -4.94 11.23 17.87
N PHE A 277 -4.16 12.31 17.81
CA PHE A 277 -3.91 13.02 16.56
C PHE A 277 -2.85 12.28 15.73
N ASN A 278 -3.25 11.76 14.57
CA ASN A 278 -2.40 11.11 13.58
C ASN A 278 -2.29 11.98 12.32
N VAL A 279 -1.10 12.14 11.78
CA VAL A 279 -0.86 13.01 10.62
C VAL A 279 0.18 12.41 9.67
N LEU A 280 -0.06 12.52 8.35
CA LEU A 280 0.93 12.15 7.34
C LEU A 280 2.20 13.00 7.49
N LYS A 281 3.35 12.42 7.19
CA LYS A 281 4.65 13.13 7.23
C LYS A 281 4.62 14.49 6.52
N ARG A 282 4.06 14.53 5.32
CA ARG A 282 3.98 15.76 4.50
C ARG A 282 3.07 16.87 5.07
N PHE A 283 2.21 16.53 6.01
CA PHE A 283 1.25 17.47 6.61
C PHE A 283 1.62 17.87 8.04
N VAL A 284 2.61 17.22 8.67
CA VAL A 284 2.94 17.49 10.09
C VAL A 284 3.27 18.96 10.35
N ASN A 285 4.03 19.61 9.45
CA ASN A 285 4.41 21.02 9.58
C ASN A 285 3.28 22.01 9.27
N ARG A 286 2.11 21.52 8.86
CA ARG A 286 0.91 22.31 8.54
C ARG A 286 -0.16 22.22 9.60
N VAL A 287 0.11 21.53 10.71
CA VAL A 287 -0.85 21.38 11.82
C VAL A 287 -0.88 22.66 12.64
N GLU A 288 -2.03 23.32 12.66
CA GLU A 288 -2.30 24.55 13.42
C GLU A 288 -3.21 24.30 14.64
N GLU A 289 -3.92 23.16 14.65
CA GLU A 289 -4.80 22.77 15.74
C GLU A 289 -3.98 22.48 17.02
N PRO A 290 -4.32 23.08 18.18
CA PRO A 290 -3.60 22.86 19.41
C PRO A 290 -3.92 21.48 20.02
N CYS A 291 -2.94 20.91 20.71
CA CYS A 291 -3.12 19.62 21.38
C CYS A 291 -4.08 19.72 22.56
N MET A 292 -5.22 19.05 22.42
CA MET A 292 -6.15 18.78 23.51
C MET A 292 -5.66 17.54 24.25
N GLU A 293 -4.62 17.69 25.08
CA GLU A 293 -4.08 16.59 25.89
C GLU A 293 -5.25 15.88 26.59
N LYS A 294 -5.39 14.57 26.36
CA LYS A 294 -6.38 13.79 27.11
C LYS A 294 -5.96 13.93 28.56
N SER A 295 -6.76 14.62 29.39
CA SER A 295 -6.47 14.94 30.79
C SER A 295 -5.95 13.72 31.56
N ARG A 296 -4.65 13.42 31.46
CA ARG A 296 -3.96 12.50 32.34
C ARG A 296 -3.90 13.29 33.64
N LYS A 297 -4.63 12.79 34.64
CA LYS A 297 -4.75 13.38 35.98
C LYS A 297 -3.46 14.09 36.33
N VAL A 298 -3.52 15.42 36.31
CA VAL A 298 -2.44 16.25 36.79
C VAL A 298 -2.33 15.95 38.28
N THR A 299 -1.43 15.06 38.68
CA THR A 299 -0.90 15.04 40.04
C THR A 299 -0.03 16.29 40.19
N LYS A 300 -0.69 17.45 40.27
CA LYS A 300 -0.12 18.65 40.87
C LYS A 300 -0.05 18.37 42.38
N THR A 301 0.97 17.63 42.80
CA THR A 301 1.45 17.73 44.18
C THR A 301 2.32 18.98 44.24
N THR A 302 1.69 20.15 44.15
CA THR A 302 2.34 21.44 44.38
C THR A 302 1.85 21.92 45.73
N GLN A 303 2.62 21.62 46.79
CA GLN A 303 2.83 22.39 48.04
C GLN A 303 1.72 23.35 48.57
N LEU A 304 0.43 23.12 48.29
CA LEU A 304 -0.70 23.94 48.76
C LEU A 304 -1.71 23.14 49.59
N SER A 305 -1.55 21.81 49.70
CA SER A 305 -2.41 20.97 50.55
C SER A 305 -2.04 21.00 52.04
N LYS A 306 -0.99 21.75 52.44
CA LYS A 306 -0.61 21.91 53.85
C LYS A 306 -1.25 23.11 54.55
N LEU A 307 -1.90 24.02 53.81
CA LEU A 307 -2.56 25.22 54.37
C LEU A 307 -4.08 25.06 54.52
N ALA A 308 -4.71 24.10 53.84
CA ALA A 308 -6.15 23.89 53.90
C ALA A 308 -6.61 23.08 55.13
N SER A 309 -5.71 22.34 55.77
CA SER A 309 -6.01 21.53 56.97
C SER A 309 -6.12 22.37 58.25
N ASP A 310 -5.50 23.56 58.29
CA ASP A 310 -5.49 24.43 59.48
C ASP A 310 -6.71 25.36 59.59
N LEU A 311 -7.56 25.44 58.56
CA LEU A 311 -8.70 26.38 58.51
C LEU A 311 -10.09 25.72 58.48
N GLY A 312 -10.18 24.39 58.66
CA GLY A 312 -11.47 23.72 58.96
C GLY A 312 -12.61 23.94 57.94
N LEU A 313 -12.31 24.18 56.66
CA LEU A 313 -13.33 24.38 55.62
C LEU A 313 -13.69 23.05 54.92
N PRO A 314 -14.98 22.70 54.77
CA PRO A 314 -15.40 21.45 54.13
C PRO A 314 -15.20 21.49 52.61
N LEU A 315 -14.58 20.44 52.07
CA LEU A 315 -14.54 20.18 50.63
C LEU A 315 -15.95 19.80 50.13
N MET A 316 -16.55 20.71 49.35
CA MET A 316 -17.75 20.42 48.56
C MET A 316 -17.41 19.36 47.49
N ARG A 317 -18.04 18.18 47.59
CA ARG A 317 -18.10 17.20 46.50
C ARG A 317 -19.23 17.61 45.54
N THR A 318 -18.91 17.88 44.28
CA THR A 318 -19.92 17.87 43.21
C THR A 318 -19.72 16.66 42.30
N ALA A 319 -20.85 16.11 41.89
CA ALA A 319 -21.07 14.77 41.41
C ALA A 319 -21.06 14.64 39.87
N ALA A 320 -20.99 13.37 39.46
CA ALA A 320 -21.44 12.73 38.22
C ALA A 320 -20.77 13.08 36.86
N PRO A 321 -20.26 12.07 36.11
CA PRO A 321 -19.89 12.19 34.70
C PRO A 321 -21.10 12.13 33.77
N LEU A 322 -21.09 12.93 32.71
CA LEU A 322 -22.01 12.82 31.57
C LEU A 322 -21.73 11.53 30.76
N PRO A 323 -22.75 10.91 30.14
CA PRO A 323 -22.62 9.65 29.43
C PRO A 323 -21.76 9.77 28.16
N GLY A 324 -20.98 8.71 27.91
CA GLY A 324 -20.04 8.59 26.80
C GLY A 324 -20.74 8.63 25.44
N ARG A 325 -20.07 9.27 24.48
CA ARG A 325 -20.47 9.23 23.08
C ARG A 325 -19.88 7.97 22.45
N GLU A 326 -20.77 7.07 22.04
CA GLU A 326 -20.49 5.82 21.35
C GLU A 326 -19.63 6.02 20.10
N SER A 327 -18.80 5.01 19.80
CA SER A 327 -18.11 4.84 18.53
C SER A 327 -19.08 5.05 17.37
N LEU A 328 -18.83 6.08 16.56
CA LEU A 328 -19.53 6.28 15.30
C LEU A 328 -19.16 5.11 14.37
N ARG A 329 -20.10 4.16 14.28
CA ARG A 329 -20.18 3.18 13.21
C ARG A 329 -20.27 3.93 11.89
N ILE A 330 -19.52 3.41 10.93
CA ILE A 330 -19.44 3.88 9.55
C ILE A 330 -20.85 3.89 8.94
N PHE A 331 -21.37 5.08 8.67
CA PHE A 331 -22.44 5.24 7.67
C PHE A 331 -21.78 5.72 6.38
N SER A 332 -21.85 4.85 5.38
CA SER A 332 -21.59 5.13 3.98
C SER A 332 -22.50 6.28 3.53
N THR A 333 -21.90 7.36 3.02
CA THR A 333 -22.59 8.32 2.16
C THR A 333 -21.69 8.61 0.96
N ASN A 334 -22.26 8.44 -0.24
CA ASN A 334 -21.65 8.74 -1.53
C ASN A 334 -21.21 10.21 -1.61
N PRO A 335 -20.04 10.52 -2.20
CA PRO A 335 -19.67 11.88 -2.56
C PRO A 335 -19.95 12.12 -4.05
N ASP A 336 -21.23 12.24 -4.41
CA ASP A 336 -21.66 12.84 -5.67
C ASP A 336 -22.82 13.80 -5.35
N GLU A 337 -22.49 15.00 -4.88
CA GLU A 337 -23.30 16.22 -4.97
C GLU A 337 -22.62 17.36 -4.20
N LEU A 338 -21.95 18.26 -4.94
CA LEU A 338 -21.74 19.65 -4.53
C LEU A 338 -21.45 20.48 -5.79
N ASP A 339 -22.53 20.75 -6.53
CA ASP A 339 -22.61 21.82 -7.53
C ASP A 339 -23.56 22.90 -7.01
N ILE A 340 -23.01 24.01 -6.50
CA ILE A 340 -23.60 25.37 -6.46
C ILE A 340 -22.38 26.29 -6.20
N GLY A 341 -22.06 27.35 -6.93
CA GLY A 341 -22.77 28.16 -7.91
C GLY A 341 -22.32 29.62 -7.70
N LYS A 342 -21.97 30.30 -8.81
CA LYS A 342 -22.04 31.76 -9.02
C LYS A 342 -21.29 32.69 -8.03
N CYS A 343 -20.11 33.15 -8.45
CA CYS A 343 -19.68 34.52 -8.18
C CYS A 343 -19.61 35.29 -9.52
N ASN A 344 -20.53 36.24 -9.66
CA ASN A 344 -20.66 37.16 -10.76
C ASN A 344 -20.32 38.55 -10.20
N LEU A 345 -19.32 39.26 -10.75
CA LEU A 345 -19.23 40.73 -10.69
C LEU A 345 -18.10 41.31 -11.57
N SER A 346 -18.55 42.07 -12.59
CA SER A 346 -18.01 43.29 -13.21
C SER A 346 -16.58 43.30 -13.80
N LEU A 347 -16.37 43.41 -15.11
CA LEU A 347 -16.55 44.60 -15.99
C LEU A 347 -15.94 45.89 -15.43
N TYR A 348 -14.78 46.31 -15.98
CA TYR A 348 -14.37 47.67 -16.35
C TYR A 348 -13.08 47.51 -17.21
N HIS A 349 -13.17 47.59 -18.54
CA HIS A 349 -12.73 48.72 -19.39
C HIS A 349 -11.30 49.21 -19.14
N SER A 350 -10.36 48.86 -20.02
CA SER A 350 -9.90 49.72 -21.14
C SER A 350 -9.08 48.90 -22.13
#